data_AF-A0A9N7R989-F1
#
_entry.id   AF-A0A9N7R989-F1
#
_cell.length_a   1.000
_cell.length_b   1.000
_cell.length_c   1.000
_cell.angle_alpha   90.00
_cell.angle_beta   90.00
_cell.angle_gamma   90.00
#
_symmetry.space_group_name_H-M   'P 1'
#
loop_
_entity.id
_entity.type
_entity.pdbx_description
1 polymer ?
#
loop_
_entity_poly.entity_id
_entity_poly.type
_entity_poly.pdbx_seq_one_letter_code
_entity_poly.pdbx_strand_id
1 'polypeptide(L)'
;MTAESFFGYYDFGGSALTLPEPWALPYQSHSFSPAHFPTHEPGPFPMPYGSLLGPAGSDNNQLSQLISESLGQVVQPSGSGPFGLQTAQEIMDAKALAASRSHSEAERRRRERINNHLARLRSLLPSTTKKLHEERARAITERRAADNNDEISEIEQAIIAARAELRKGGDNPEKLAAAIAASQASSVNAITAKNAPVELDEFGRDVNLQKRMDISRRVESRKKRREKADSKRKLAMERDSSFKQMEGELSTDESDSESTAYESTHSQLLEVAEKIFSDAAEEFAQFSVVVERFDRWKKDYALSYREAYMSLSVPAIFSPYVRLELLKWDPLHEDADFIDMKWHSLLFNYGRPEDETKSSEGDTGDDADANIIPELVEKLAIPILHHQLAYCWDILSTRETKFAVSAMNLVIGYVDLSSSALGELVNVLRDRLTKAVADLIVPTWSPLEMKAVPNAARVAAYRFGVSVRLLRNICLWNKILAMPVLEKIALDELLSGKTCS
;
A
#
# COMPACT_ATOMS: atom_id res chain seq x y z
N MET A 1 6.07 42.94 -31.92
CA MET A 1 6.56 42.26 -33.13
C MET A 1 6.40 40.77 -32.92
N THR A 2 5.44 40.22 -33.66
CA THR A 2 4.98 38.84 -33.77
C THR A 2 5.98 37.95 -34.50
N ALA A 3 5.99 36.65 -34.18
CA ALA A 3 6.06 35.57 -35.16
C ALA A 3 5.64 34.23 -34.51
N GLU A 4 4.37 33.88 -34.70
CA GLU A 4 3.87 32.50 -34.68
C GLU A 4 4.46 31.69 -35.84
N SER A 5 4.59 30.38 -35.68
CA SER A 5 4.10 29.34 -36.63
C SER A 5 4.84 28.02 -36.44
N PHE A 6 4.13 26.98 -35.97
CA PHE A 6 4.05 25.66 -36.63
C PHE A 6 3.04 24.78 -35.89
N PHE A 7 1.76 24.98 -36.20
CA PHE A 7 0.69 24.01 -35.94
C PHE A 7 0.37 23.34 -37.27
N GLY A 8 0.57 22.02 -37.35
CA GLY A 8 0.07 21.17 -38.41
C GLY A 8 -1.11 20.36 -37.91
N TYR A 9 -2.30 20.71 -38.40
CA TYR A 9 -3.55 19.95 -38.27
C TYR A 9 -3.42 18.59 -38.97
N TYR A 10 -3.86 17.50 -38.32
CA TYR A 10 -4.51 16.38 -39.00
C TYR A 10 -5.69 15.89 -38.18
N ASP A 11 -6.81 15.79 -38.88
CA ASP A 11 -8.17 15.53 -38.41
C ASP A 11 -8.43 14.04 -38.16
N PHE A 12 -9.41 13.79 -37.30
CA PHE A 12 -9.87 12.52 -36.77
C PHE A 12 -10.55 11.63 -37.82
N GLY A 13 -10.06 10.40 -37.99
CA GLY A 13 -10.76 9.30 -38.63
C GLY A 13 -10.77 8.09 -37.70
N GLY A 14 -11.96 7.73 -37.19
CA GLY A 14 -12.13 6.69 -36.18
C GLY A 14 -11.75 5.28 -36.64
N SER A 15 -11.04 4.56 -35.77
CA SER A 15 -11.12 3.11 -35.62
C SER A 15 -10.61 2.75 -34.23
N ALA A 16 -11.47 2.10 -33.43
CA ALA A 16 -11.12 1.59 -32.13
C ALA A 16 -10.07 0.47 -32.29
N LEU A 17 -8.82 0.76 -31.93
CA LEU A 17 -7.75 -0.23 -31.82
C LEU A 17 -7.48 -0.46 -30.34
N THR A 18 -7.94 -1.60 -29.85
CA THR A 18 -7.54 -2.20 -28.58
C THR A 18 -6.03 -2.45 -28.59
N LEU A 19 -5.30 -1.83 -27.67
CA LEU A 19 -3.90 -2.16 -27.40
C LEU A 19 -3.80 -3.62 -26.91
N PRO A 20 -2.83 -4.42 -27.39
CA PRO A 20 -2.58 -5.75 -26.84
C PRO A 20 -1.76 -5.67 -25.55
N GLU A 21 -2.14 -6.47 -24.55
CA GLU A 21 -1.38 -6.61 -23.30
C GLU A 21 0.04 -7.21 -23.54
N PRO A 22 1.07 -6.73 -22.83
CA PRO A 22 2.48 -7.00 -23.17
C PRO A 22 3.04 -8.37 -22.73
N TRP A 23 2.24 -9.41 -22.48
CA TRP A 23 2.78 -10.72 -22.04
C TRP A 23 2.15 -11.97 -22.67
N ALA A 24 1.49 -11.86 -23.82
CA ALA A 24 1.15 -13.04 -24.61
C ALA A 24 2.42 -13.61 -25.29
N LEU A 25 3.05 -14.63 -24.71
CA LEU A 25 4.08 -15.41 -25.42
C LEU A 25 3.41 -16.31 -26.49
N PRO A 26 3.87 -16.28 -27.76
CA PRO A 26 3.37 -17.18 -28.79
C PRO A 26 3.94 -18.59 -28.58
N TYR A 27 3.07 -19.60 -28.55
CA TYR A 27 3.45 -21.01 -28.57
C TYR A 27 4.00 -21.36 -29.96
N GLN A 28 5.31 -21.57 -30.11
CA GLN A 28 5.90 -22.24 -31.27
C GLN A 28 6.05 -23.73 -30.97
N SER A 29 5.29 -24.57 -31.67
CA SER A 29 5.42 -26.02 -31.65
C SER A 29 6.65 -26.45 -32.46
N HIS A 30 7.72 -26.87 -31.79
CA HIS A 30 8.80 -27.61 -32.44
C HIS A 30 8.50 -29.11 -32.39
N SER A 31 8.27 -29.68 -33.57
CA SER A 31 8.15 -31.12 -33.80
C SER A 31 9.54 -31.77 -33.66
N PHE A 32 9.73 -32.66 -32.70
CA PHE A 32 10.93 -33.50 -32.60
C PHE A 32 10.73 -34.81 -33.38
N SER A 33 11.62 -35.10 -34.33
CA SER A 33 11.76 -36.43 -34.96
C SER A 33 12.76 -37.28 -34.16
N PRO A 34 12.55 -38.60 -34.02
CA PRO A 34 13.38 -39.45 -33.17
C PRO A 34 14.62 -39.96 -33.93
N ALA A 35 15.81 -39.73 -33.36
CA ALA A 35 17.04 -40.41 -33.77
C ALA A 35 17.36 -41.56 -32.79
N HIS A 36 17.75 -42.70 -33.36
CA HIS A 36 18.12 -43.94 -32.68
C HIS A 36 19.25 -43.77 -31.65
N PHE A 37 19.07 -44.33 -30.44
CA PHE A 37 20.15 -44.83 -29.60
C PHE A 37 19.76 -46.17 -28.93
N PRO A 38 20.74 -47.06 -28.65
CA PRO A 38 20.50 -48.48 -28.46
C PRO A 38 20.13 -48.85 -27.02
N THR A 39 19.33 -49.91 -26.91
CA THR A 39 18.85 -50.54 -25.68
C THR A 39 19.97 -51.19 -24.88
N HIS A 40 20.13 -50.80 -23.62
CA HIS A 40 20.81 -51.60 -22.61
C HIS A 40 19.83 -51.81 -21.44
N GLU A 41 19.42 -53.07 -21.22
CA GLU A 41 18.63 -53.47 -20.06
C GLU A 41 19.45 -53.35 -18.76
N PRO A 42 18.85 -52.88 -17.66
CA PRO A 42 19.34 -53.15 -16.32
C PRO A 42 18.50 -54.25 -15.64
N GLY A 43 19.20 -55.29 -15.16
CA GLY A 43 18.62 -56.40 -14.38
C GLY A 43 18.17 -56.00 -12.96
N PRO A 44 17.48 -56.91 -12.23
CA PRO A 44 16.70 -56.57 -11.06
C PRO A 44 17.50 -56.78 -9.76
N PHE A 45 17.48 -55.80 -8.84
CA PHE A 45 17.61 -56.07 -7.41
C PHE A 45 16.70 -55.14 -6.57
N PRO A 46 16.21 -55.64 -5.42
CA PRO A 46 15.00 -55.17 -4.76
C PRO A 46 15.30 -54.25 -3.57
N MET A 47 14.31 -53.45 -3.15
CA MET A 47 14.25 -52.99 -1.76
C MET A 47 12.82 -53.12 -1.20
N PRO A 48 12.68 -53.45 0.09
CA PRO A 48 11.45 -53.95 0.70
C PRO A 48 10.71 -52.84 1.46
N TYR A 49 9.38 -52.88 1.53
CA TYR A 49 8.65 -52.59 2.77
C TYR A 49 7.25 -53.22 2.67
N GLY A 50 6.98 -54.15 3.58
CA GLY A 50 5.69 -54.79 3.77
C GLY A 50 4.78 -53.97 4.69
N SER A 51 3.50 -53.98 4.31
CA SER A 51 2.31 -54.18 5.14
C SER A 51 2.23 -53.59 6.56
N LEU A 52 1.27 -52.68 6.73
CA LEU A 52 0.39 -52.64 7.90
C LEU A 52 -0.98 -52.09 7.48
N LEU A 53 -1.95 -52.99 7.27
CA LEU A 53 -3.37 -52.73 7.10
C LEU A 53 -4.11 -53.19 8.35
N GLY A 54 -4.93 -52.31 8.92
CA GLY A 54 -6.03 -52.61 9.83
C GLY A 54 -7.28 -51.83 9.41
N PRO A 55 -8.51 -52.34 9.61
CA PRO A 55 -9.62 -52.10 8.68
C PRO A 55 -10.65 -51.07 9.18
N ALA A 56 -11.15 -50.27 8.24
CA ALA A 56 -12.47 -49.63 8.26
C ALA A 56 -12.88 -49.55 6.77
N GLY A 57 -14.03 -50.02 6.30
CA GLY A 57 -15.36 -49.97 6.89
C GLY A 57 -16.23 -49.12 5.96
N SER A 58 -16.80 -49.77 4.94
CA SER A 58 -17.97 -49.40 4.11
C SER A 58 -18.04 -48.00 3.47
N ASP A 59 -17.99 -47.95 2.13
CA ASP A 59 -19.08 -47.45 1.26
C ASP A 59 -18.54 -47.17 -0.14
N ASN A 60 -18.60 -48.18 -1.03
CA ASN A 60 -18.28 -48.00 -2.45
C ASN A 60 -19.12 -48.90 -3.38
N ASN A 61 -20.38 -49.15 -3.01
CA ASN A 61 -21.32 -49.91 -3.85
C ASN A 61 -22.09 -49.07 -4.88
N GLN A 62 -21.90 -47.74 -4.93
CA GLN A 62 -22.61 -46.89 -5.91
C GLN A 62 -21.84 -46.70 -7.23
N LEU A 63 -20.50 -46.78 -7.24
CA LEU A 63 -19.70 -46.63 -8.47
C LEU A 63 -19.65 -47.91 -9.33
N SER A 64 -19.85 -49.08 -8.72
CA SER A 64 -19.87 -50.37 -9.43
C SER A 64 -21.18 -50.65 -10.17
N GLN A 65 -22.30 -50.03 -9.75
CA GLN A 65 -23.60 -50.19 -10.41
C GLN A 65 -23.73 -49.35 -11.69
N LEU A 66 -23.15 -48.15 -11.73
CA LEU A 66 -23.20 -47.26 -12.90
C LEU A 66 -22.39 -47.74 -14.11
N ILE A 67 -21.42 -48.64 -13.90
CA ILE A 67 -20.58 -49.19 -14.98
C ILE A 67 -21.19 -50.46 -15.58
N SER A 68 -22.10 -51.15 -14.87
CA SER A 68 -22.73 -52.38 -15.36
C SER A 68 -23.98 -52.16 -16.21
N GLU A 69 -24.57 -50.95 -16.20
CA GLU A 69 -25.79 -50.62 -16.97
C GLU A 69 -25.53 -50.13 -18.41
N SER A 70 -24.29 -49.83 -18.79
CA SER A 70 -23.99 -49.34 -20.16
C SER A 70 -23.71 -50.44 -21.19
N LEU A 71 -23.74 -51.71 -20.79
CA LEU A 71 -23.49 -52.85 -21.66
C LEU A 71 -24.63 -53.87 -21.59
N GLY A 72 -25.69 -53.60 -22.36
CA GLY A 72 -26.77 -54.56 -22.51
C GLY A 72 -27.90 -54.13 -23.43
N GLN A 73 -27.67 -54.15 -24.74
CA GLN A 73 -28.74 -54.52 -25.68
C GLN A 73 -28.18 -55.26 -26.90
N VAL A 74 -28.53 -56.54 -26.96
CA VAL A 74 -28.27 -57.47 -28.05
C VAL A 74 -29.18 -57.12 -29.23
N VAL A 75 -28.58 -56.80 -30.38
CA VAL A 75 -29.20 -56.95 -31.70
C VAL A 75 -28.14 -57.51 -32.64
N GLN A 76 -28.31 -58.76 -33.10
CA GLN A 76 -27.64 -59.26 -34.30
C GLN A 76 -28.26 -58.58 -35.53
N PRO A 77 -27.45 -58.23 -36.55
CA PRO A 77 -27.39 -59.14 -37.69
C PRO A 77 -26.00 -59.31 -38.32
N SER A 78 -25.77 -60.54 -38.78
CA SER A 78 -25.15 -60.93 -40.05
C SER A 78 -24.23 -59.92 -40.76
N GLY A 79 -22.92 -60.16 -40.72
CA GLY A 79 -21.95 -59.46 -41.56
C GLY A 79 -20.52 -59.95 -41.31
N SER A 80 -20.07 -60.88 -42.15
CA SER A 80 -18.69 -61.37 -42.20
C SER A 80 -17.74 -60.24 -42.62
N GLY A 81 -16.90 -59.78 -41.69
CA GLY A 81 -15.74 -58.92 -41.94
C GLY A 81 -14.75 -59.07 -40.78
N PRO A 82 -13.43 -59.10 -41.02
CA PRO A 82 -12.46 -59.37 -39.97
C PRO A 82 -12.28 -58.11 -39.13
N PHE A 83 -13.13 -57.94 -38.12
CA PHE A 83 -12.90 -56.93 -37.08
C PHE A 83 -11.77 -57.43 -36.19
N GLY A 84 -10.62 -56.76 -36.30
CA GLY A 84 -9.46 -57.00 -35.46
C GLY A 84 -9.85 -56.96 -34.00
N LEU A 85 -9.77 -58.12 -33.35
CA LEU A 85 -9.75 -58.23 -31.90
C LEU A 85 -8.56 -57.42 -31.42
N GLN A 86 -8.82 -56.24 -30.84
CA GLN A 86 -7.79 -55.50 -30.14
C GLN A 86 -7.20 -56.44 -29.09
N THR A 87 -5.90 -56.65 -29.18
CA THR A 87 -5.19 -57.55 -28.26
C THR A 87 -5.33 -57.01 -26.83
N ALA A 88 -5.31 -57.89 -25.83
CA ALA A 88 -5.38 -57.47 -24.42
C ALA A 88 -4.30 -56.42 -24.06
N GLN A 89 -3.19 -56.43 -24.82
CA GLN A 89 -2.12 -55.44 -24.75
C GLN A 89 -2.59 -54.06 -25.25
N GLU A 90 -3.26 -53.96 -26.39
CA GLU A 90 -3.78 -52.69 -26.93
C GLU A 90 -4.84 -52.06 -26.00
N ILE A 91 -5.66 -52.88 -25.33
CA ILE A 91 -6.63 -52.40 -24.33
C ILE A 91 -5.92 -51.89 -23.06
N MET A 92 -4.85 -52.56 -22.63
CA MET A 92 -4.04 -52.15 -21.49
C MET A 92 -3.30 -50.84 -21.78
N ASP A 93 -2.70 -50.73 -22.95
CA ASP A 93 -2.00 -49.53 -23.41
C ASP A 93 -2.98 -48.36 -23.58
N ALA A 94 -4.19 -48.60 -24.10
CA ALA A 94 -5.25 -47.60 -24.17
C ALA A 94 -5.70 -47.12 -22.78
N LYS A 95 -5.79 -48.02 -21.79
CA LYS A 95 -6.11 -47.66 -20.40
C LYS A 95 -4.98 -46.87 -19.74
N ALA A 96 -3.72 -47.26 -19.93
CA ALA A 96 -2.56 -46.55 -19.42
C ALA A 96 -2.46 -45.13 -20.02
N LEU A 97 -2.73 -44.99 -21.32
CA LEU A 97 -2.73 -43.72 -22.02
C LEU A 97 -3.90 -42.81 -21.58
N ALA A 98 -5.08 -43.38 -21.35
CA ALA A 98 -6.23 -42.66 -20.80
C ALA A 98 -5.98 -42.18 -19.35
N ALA A 99 -5.36 -43.01 -18.51
CA ALA A 99 -4.97 -42.64 -17.15
C ALA A 99 -3.93 -41.50 -17.14
N SER A 100 -2.92 -41.57 -18.02
CA SER A 100 -1.91 -40.52 -18.17
C SER A 100 -2.53 -39.17 -18.62
N ARG A 101 -3.47 -39.20 -19.57
CA ARG A 101 -4.23 -38.01 -19.99
C ARG A 101 -5.13 -37.45 -18.89
N SER A 102 -5.82 -38.33 -18.14
CA SER A 102 -6.63 -37.92 -17.00
C SER A 102 -5.78 -37.27 -15.90
N HIS A 103 -4.60 -37.80 -15.63
CA HIS A 103 -3.67 -37.26 -14.65
C HIS A 103 -3.08 -35.90 -15.11
N SER A 104 -2.67 -35.78 -16.37
CA SER A 104 -2.16 -34.52 -16.90
C SER A 104 -3.22 -33.41 -16.95
N GLU A 105 -4.47 -33.76 -17.28
CA GLU A 105 -5.60 -32.84 -17.18
C GLU A 105 -5.95 -32.46 -15.74
N ALA A 106 -5.89 -33.41 -14.80
CA ALA A 106 -6.13 -33.14 -13.38
C ALA A 106 -5.07 -32.16 -12.83
N GLU A 107 -3.81 -32.36 -13.18
CA GLU A 107 -2.71 -31.46 -12.81
C GLU A 107 -2.84 -30.09 -13.48
N ARG A 108 -3.27 -30.01 -14.75
CA ARG A 108 -3.59 -28.73 -15.40
C ARG A 108 -4.69 -27.96 -14.65
N ARG A 109 -5.81 -28.61 -14.32
CA ARG A 109 -6.90 -28.00 -13.55
C ARG A 109 -6.43 -27.56 -12.16
N ARG A 110 -5.53 -28.33 -11.53
CA ARG A 110 -4.91 -27.95 -10.25
C ARG A 110 -4.06 -26.69 -10.40
N ARG A 111 -3.21 -26.59 -11.42
CA ARG A 111 -2.40 -25.40 -11.72
C ARG A 111 -3.25 -24.18 -12.03
N GLU A 112 -4.32 -24.35 -12.80
CA GLU A 112 -5.27 -23.27 -13.10
C GLU A 112 -5.96 -22.75 -11.81
N ARG A 113 -6.36 -23.63 -10.89
CA ARG A 113 -6.88 -23.22 -9.58
C ARG A 113 -5.84 -22.47 -8.76
N ILE A 114 -4.60 -22.98 -8.67
CA ILE A 114 -3.50 -22.31 -7.96
C ILE A 114 -3.24 -20.93 -8.54
N ASN A 115 -3.14 -20.81 -9.87
CA ASN A 115 -2.91 -19.54 -10.54
C ASN A 115 -4.06 -18.55 -10.33
N ASN A 116 -5.31 -19.02 -10.32
CA ASN A 116 -6.45 -18.18 -9.99
C ASN A 116 -6.41 -17.70 -8.53
N HIS A 117 -6.03 -18.55 -7.57
CA HIS A 117 -5.84 -18.14 -6.19
C HIS A 117 -4.69 -17.14 -6.06
N LEU A 118 -3.53 -17.39 -6.67
CA LEU A 118 -2.39 -16.46 -6.70
C LEU A 118 -2.74 -15.13 -7.38
N ALA A 119 -3.52 -15.14 -8.46
CA ALA A 119 -4.00 -13.91 -9.11
C ALA A 119 -4.91 -13.11 -8.18
N ARG A 120 -5.86 -13.79 -7.52
CA ARG A 120 -6.77 -13.18 -6.54
C ARG A 120 -6.01 -12.63 -5.32
N LEU A 121 -4.94 -13.31 -4.89
CA LEU A 121 -4.04 -12.86 -3.82
C LEU A 121 -3.27 -11.59 -4.21
N ARG A 122 -2.73 -11.57 -5.43
CA ARG A 122 -2.01 -10.41 -5.99
C ARG A 122 -2.90 -9.18 -6.10
N SER A 123 -4.21 -9.35 -6.31
CA SER A 123 -5.14 -8.23 -6.44
C SER A 123 -5.79 -7.83 -5.11
N LEU A 124 -6.28 -8.78 -4.30
CA LEU A 124 -7.16 -8.47 -3.19
C LEU A 124 -6.41 -7.94 -1.97
N LEU A 125 -5.39 -8.63 -1.48
CA LEU A 125 -4.74 -8.23 -0.22
C LEU A 125 -4.03 -6.88 -0.36
N PRO A 126 -3.19 -6.64 -1.39
CA PRO A 126 -2.60 -5.33 -1.56
C PRO A 126 -3.66 -4.25 -1.74
N SER A 127 -4.79 -4.54 -2.40
CA SER A 127 -5.87 -3.55 -2.54
C SER A 127 -6.61 -3.26 -1.24
N THR A 128 -6.85 -4.27 -0.39
CA THR A 128 -7.56 -4.10 0.88
C THR A 128 -6.68 -3.34 1.87
N THR A 129 -5.39 -3.68 1.95
CA THR A 129 -4.44 -2.95 2.81
C THR A 129 -4.31 -1.50 2.37
N LYS A 130 -4.15 -1.24 1.06
CA LYS A 130 -4.13 0.13 0.50
C LYS A 130 -5.37 0.93 0.88
N LYS A 131 -6.57 0.37 0.65
CA LYS A 131 -7.84 1.01 1.03
C LYS A 131 -7.91 1.33 2.52
N LEU A 132 -7.48 0.41 3.38
CA LEU A 132 -7.48 0.62 4.82
C LEU A 132 -6.59 1.81 5.24
N HIS A 133 -5.38 1.90 4.68
CA HIS A 133 -4.47 3.02 4.94
C HIS A 133 -5.01 4.34 4.36
N GLU A 134 -5.57 4.31 3.15
CA GLU A 134 -6.22 5.49 2.54
C GLU A 134 -7.40 5.99 3.38
N GLU A 135 -8.24 5.09 3.89
CA GLU A 135 -9.39 5.45 4.73
C GLU A 135 -8.94 6.10 6.04
N ARG A 136 -7.89 5.56 6.69
CA ARG A 136 -7.27 6.17 7.86
C ARG A 136 -6.77 7.59 7.56
N ALA A 137 -5.99 7.75 6.49
CA ALA A 137 -5.43 9.04 6.11
C ALA A 137 -6.52 10.06 5.71
N ARG A 138 -7.56 9.59 5.01
CA ARG A 138 -8.71 10.42 4.62
C ARG A 138 -9.51 10.90 5.83
N ALA A 139 -9.79 10.02 6.79
CA ALA A 139 -10.48 10.39 8.02
C ALA A 139 -9.75 11.51 8.77
N ILE A 140 -8.42 11.42 8.88
CA ILE A 140 -7.58 12.44 9.52
C ILE A 140 -7.63 13.77 8.76
N THR A 141 -7.44 13.73 7.45
CA THR A 141 -7.39 14.93 6.61
C THR A 141 -8.74 15.64 6.50
N GLU A 142 -9.84 14.90 6.31
CA GLU A 142 -11.20 15.45 6.26
C GLU A 142 -11.61 16.07 7.59
N ARG A 143 -11.34 15.39 8.72
CA ARG A 143 -11.62 15.90 10.06
C ARG A 143 -10.86 17.21 10.32
N ARG A 144 -9.57 17.24 9.97
CA ARG A 144 -8.74 18.45 10.08
C ARG A 144 -9.25 19.59 9.21
N ALA A 145 -9.62 19.31 7.96
CA ALA A 145 -10.17 20.30 7.05
C ALA A 145 -11.50 20.86 7.59
N ALA A 146 -12.39 20.00 8.09
CA ALA A 146 -13.65 20.41 8.69
C ALA A 146 -13.44 21.29 9.93
N ASP A 147 -12.54 20.91 10.82
CA ASP A 147 -12.24 21.69 12.02
C ASP A 147 -11.61 23.05 11.71
N ASN A 148 -10.68 23.09 10.75
CA ASN A 148 -10.07 24.34 10.28
C ASN A 148 -11.12 25.25 9.63
N ASN A 149 -11.98 24.71 8.76
CA ASN A 149 -13.00 25.48 8.07
C ASN A 149 -14.02 26.07 9.05
N ASP A 150 -14.45 25.29 10.05
CA ASP A 150 -15.37 25.76 11.08
C ASP A 150 -14.78 26.93 11.88
N GLU A 151 -13.55 26.78 12.38
CA GLU A 151 -12.90 27.76 13.27
C GLU A 151 -12.44 29.02 12.50
N ILE A 152 -11.86 28.85 11.31
CA ILE A 152 -11.42 29.99 10.48
C ILE A 152 -12.62 30.77 9.96
N SER A 153 -13.67 30.10 9.46
CA SER A 153 -14.84 30.79 8.91
C SER A 153 -15.54 31.66 9.97
N GLU A 154 -15.68 31.17 11.21
CA GLU A 154 -16.26 31.95 12.31
C GLU A 154 -15.43 33.19 12.62
N ILE A 155 -14.11 33.06 12.72
CA ILE A 155 -13.23 34.17 13.05
C ILE A 155 -13.13 35.16 11.89
N GLU A 156 -13.07 34.69 10.64
CA GLU A 156 -12.97 35.53 9.45
C GLU A 156 -14.18 36.47 9.35
N GLN A 157 -15.39 35.98 9.62
CA GLN A 157 -16.60 36.83 9.63
C GLN A 157 -16.57 37.89 10.74
N ALA A 158 -16.04 37.55 11.92
CA ALA A 158 -15.86 38.49 13.01
C ALA A 158 -14.76 39.54 12.70
N ILE A 159 -13.68 39.12 12.03
CA ILE A 159 -12.59 39.99 11.56
C ILE A 159 -13.09 40.95 10.48
N ILE A 160 -13.91 40.49 9.53
CA ILE A 160 -14.51 41.37 8.50
C ILE A 160 -15.37 42.45 9.16
N ALA A 161 -16.20 42.09 10.14
CA ALA A 161 -17.01 43.05 10.89
C ALA A 161 -16.16 44.05 11.69
N ALA A 162 -15.13 43.57 12.41
CA ALA A 162 -14.22 44.43 13.16
C ALA A 162 -13.44 45.38 12.23
N ARG A 163 -12.93 44.87 11.10
CA ARG A 163 -12.18 45.63 10.09
C ARG A 163 -13.03 46.74 9.48
N ALA A 164 -14.33 46.51 9.28
CA ALA A 164 -15.25 47.54 8.77
C ALA A 164 -15.35 48.74 9.73
N GLU A 165 -15.39 48.50 11.05
CA GLU A 165 -15.40 49.56 12.06
C GLU A 165 -14.03 50.25 12.20
N LEU A 166 -12.92 49.48 12.15
CA LEU A 166 -11.57 50.03 12.23
C LEU A 166 -11.22 50.98 11.06
N ARG A 167 -11.91 50.84 9.92
CA ARG A 167 -11.75 51.74 8.76
C ARG A 167 -12.51 53.06 8.89
N LYS A 168 -13.47 53.18 9.83
CA LYS A 168 -14.23 54.42 10.04
C LYS A 168 -13.35 55.45 10.77
N GLY A 169 -13.39 56.72 10.36
CA GLY A 169 -12.64 57.81 11.01
C GLY A 169 -13.07 58.03 12.48
N GLY A 170 -12.18 58.57 13.32
CA GLY A 170 -12.43 58.81 14.77
C GLY A 170 -11.21 58.56 15.67
N ASP A 171 -11.38 58.71 16.99
CA ASP A 171 -10.33 58.47 18.00
C ASP A 171 -10.05 56.97 18.22
N ASN A 172 -8.78 56.61 18.44
CA ASN A 172 -8.31 55.22 18.54
C ASN A 172 -9.02 54.32 19.60
N PRO A 173 -9.36 54.79 20.81
CA PRO A 173 -10.04 53.93 21.79
C PRO A 173 -11.51 53.65 21.43
N GLU A 174 -12.22 54.63 20.87
CA GLU A 174 -13.62 54.48 20.45
C GLU A 174 -13.74 53.53 19.26
N LYS A 175 -12.81 53.60 18.30
CA LYS A 175 -12.69 52.65 17.19
C LYS A 175 -12.53 51.21 17.65
N LEU A 176 -11.66 50.98 18.63
CA LEU A 176 -11.42 49.64 19.14
C LEU A 176 -12.66 49.09 19.87
N ALA A 177 -13.36 49.92 20.65
CA ALA A 177 -14.60 49.53 21.31
C ALA A 177 -15.71 49.18 20.30
N ALA A 178 -15.89 49.99 19.26
CA ALA A 178 -16.84 49.71 18.18
C ALA A 178 -16.50 48.42 17.42
N ALA A 179 -15.22 48.19 17.12
CA ALA A 179 -14.75 46.98 16.46
C ALA A 179 -14.98 45.71 17.31
N ILE A 180 -14.79 45.79 18.63
CA ILE A 180 -15.11 44.70 19.56
C ILE A 180 -16.61 44.41 19.58
N ALA A 181 -17.46 45.44 19.63
CA ALA A 181 -18.91 45.25 19.62
C ALA A 181 -19.40 44.59 18.30
N ALA A 182 -18.86 45.03 17.16
CA ALA A 182 -19.18 44.45 15.86
C ALA A 182 -18.71 43.00 15.71
N SER A 183 -17.51 42.67 16.22
CA SER A 183 -16.99 41.29 16.20
C SER A 183 -17.83 40.34 17.04
N GLN A 184 -18.27 40.80 18.22
CA GLN A 184 -19.13 40.03 19.12
C GLN A 184 -20.52 39.81 18.50
N ALA A 185 -21.12 40.83 17.91
CA ALA A 185 -22.41 40.70 17.22
C ALA A 185 -22.34 39.71 16.04
N SER A 186 -21.28 39.77 15.25
CA SER A 186 -21.04 38.82 14.14
C SER A 186 -20.88 37.38 14.65
N SER A 187 -20.13 37.18 15.73
CA SER A 187 -19.94 35.87 16.35
C SER A 187 -21.25 35.27 16.87
N VAL A 188 -22.10 36.08 17.52
CA VAL A 188 -23.41 35.65 18.00
C VAL A 188 -24.32 35.25 16.84
N ASN A 189 -24.33 36.03 15.76
CA ASN A 189 -25.09 35.73 14.55
C ASN A 189 -24.62 34.44 13.85
N ALA A 190 -23.31 34.16 13.85
CA ALA A 190 -22.76 32.93 13.31
C ALA A 190 -23.21 31.71 14.12
N ILE A 191 -23.23 31.82 15.46
CA ILE A 191 -23.70 30.75 16.35
C ILE A 191 -25.20 30.49 16.15
N THR A 192 -26.03 31.52 16.07
CA THR A 192 -27.47 31.37 15.82
C THR A 192 -27.76 30.81 14.43
N ALA A 193 -26.99 31.20 13.40
CA ALA A 193 -27.13 30.64 12.06
C ALA A 193 -26.72 29.16 11.97
N LYS A 194 -25.69 28.73 12.72
CA LYS A 194 -25.26 27.32 12.77
C LYS A 194 -26.21 26.45 13.60
N ASN A 195 -26.86 27.00 14.62
CA ASN A 195 -27.89 26.31 15.39
C ASN A 195 -29.17 26.22 14.57
N ALA A 196 -29.32 25.15 13.79
CA ALA A 196 -30.55 24.86 13.06
C ALA A 196 -31.75 24.92 14.02
N PRO A 197 -32.76 25.77 13.77
CA PRO A 197 -33.88 25.95 14.68
C PRO A 197 -34.62 24.63 14.88
N VAL A 198 -35.28 24.49 16.04
CA VAL A 198 -36.13 23.34 16.34
C VAL A 198 -37.25 23.32 15.30
N GLU A 199 -37.21 22.30 14.44
CA GLU A 199 -38.19 22.10 13.38
C GLU A 199 -38.80 20.73 13.64
N LEU A 200 -40.10 20.73 13.95
CA LEU A 200 -40.83 19.51 14.27
C LEU A 200 -41.54 19.05 13.01
N ASP A 201 -41.39 17.77 12.67
CA ASP A 201 -42.21 17.16 11.62
C ASP A 201 -43.67 16.99 12.06
N GLU A 202 -44.52 16.52 11.15
CA GLU A 202 -45.94 16.26 11.39
C GLU A 202 -46.22 15.28 12.56
N PHE A 203 -45.19 14.56 13.03
CA PHE A 203 -45.25 13.63 14.15
C PHE A 203 -44.58 14.18 15.44
N GLY A 204 -44.18 15.46 15.45
CA GLY A 204 -43.55 16.11 16.59
C GLY A 204 -42.07 15.72 16.80
N ARG A 205 -41.41 15.13 15.80
CA ARG A 205 -39.98 14.77 15.86
C ARG A 205 -39.14 15.91 15.33
N ASP A 206 -38.09 16.26 16.07
CA ASP A 206 -37.18 17.32 15.67
C ASP A 206 -36.22 16.85 14.56
N VAL A 207 -36.43 17.35 13.35
CA VAL A 207 -35.63 16.97 12.17
C VAL A 207 -34.21 17.53 12.19
N ASN A 208 -33.96 18.54 13.02
CA ASN A 208 -32.66 19.21 13.17
C ASN A 208 -31.89 18.77 14.42
N LEU A 209 -32.46 17.91 15.27
CA LEU A 209 -31.82 17.40 16.50
C LEU A 209 -30.47 16.73 16.20
N GLN A 210 -30.43 15.85 15.20
CA GLN A 210 -29.21 15.12 14.85
C GLN A 210 -28.09 16.09 14.41
N LYS A 211 -28.42 17.09 13.60
CA LYS A 211 -27.47 18.12 13.17
C LYS A 211 -26.90 18.88 14.36
N ARG A 212 -27.74 19.28 15.32
CA ARG A 212 -27.29 19.98 16.55
C ARG A 212 -26.39 19.09 17.42
N MET A 213 -26.73 17.81 17.56
CA MET A 213 -25.90 16.84 18.28
C MET A 213 -24.53 16.65 17.61
N ASP A 214 -24.48 16.56 16.27
CA ASP A 214 -23.23 16.39 15.52
C ASP A 214 -22.36 17.66 15.55
N ILE A 215 -22.96 18.85 15.54
CA ILE A 215 -22.24 20.11 15.76
C ILE A 215 -21.66 20.16 17.18
N SER A 216 -22.47 19.86 18.19
CA SER A 216 -22.04 19.85 19.60
C SER A 216 -20.91 18.84 19.84
N ARG A 217 -21.02 17.62 19.28
CA ARG A 217 -19.96 16.60 19.33
C ARG A 217 -18.64 17.09 18.73
N ARG A 218 -18.70 17.76 17.57
CA ARG A 218 -17.50 18.32 16.91
C ARG A 218 -16.85 19.42 17.74
N VAL A 219 -17.63 20.35 18.28
CA VAL A 219 -17.14 21.42 19.16
C VAL A 219 -16.45 20.84 20.40
N GLU A 220 -17.06 19.85 21.04
CA GLU A 220 -16.51 19.20 22.24
C GLU A 220 -15.23 18.41 21.92
N SER A 221 -15.19 17.67 20.79
CA SER A 221 -13.97 17.00 20.33
C SER A 221 -12.81 17.98 20.10
N ARG A 222 -13.08 19.12 19.46
CA ARG A 222 -12.09 20.20 19.28
C ARG A 222 -11.60 20.73 20.62
N LYS A 223 -12.52 20.99 21.56
CA LYS A 223 -12.19 21.49 22.90
C LYS A 223 -11.24 20.52 23.63
N LYS A 224 -11.57 19.23 23.65
CA LYS A 224 -10.73 18.18 24.26
C LYS A 224 -9.33 18.11 23.64
N ARG A 225 -9.23 18.19 22.30
CA ARG A 225 -7.94 18.18 21.60
C ARG A 225 -7.10 19.41 21.94
N ARG A 226 -7.72 20.59 22.02
CA ARG A 226 -7.05 21.82 22.47
C ARG A 226 -6.53 21.68 23.89
N GLU A 227 -7.35 21.17 24.82
CA GLU A 227 -6.95 20.94 26.21
C GLU A 227 -5.77 19.95 26.31
N LYS A 228 -5.77 18.88 25.49
CA LYS A 228 -4.67 17.91 25.39
C LYS A 228 -3.39 18.58 24.85
N ALA A 229 -3.49 19.40 23.81
CA ALA A 229 -2.37 20.13 23.24
C ALA A 229 -1.78 21.16 24.21
N ASP A 230 -2.63 21.93 24.90
CA ASP A 230 -2.23 22.89 25.93
C ASP A 230 -1.56 22.19 27.12
N SER A 231 -2.08 21.05 27.54
CA SER A 231 -1.49 20.23 28.60
C SER A 231 -0.10 19.73 28.19
N LYS A 232 0.06 19.24 26.95
CA LYS A 232 1.37 18.82 26.42
C LYS A 232 2.37 19.99 26.34
N ARG A 233 1.92 21.17 25.91
CA ARG A 233 2.76 22.39 25.87
C ARG A 233 3.25 22.76 27.27
N LYS A 234 2.35 22.75 28.27
CA LYS A 234 2.72 23.02 29.67
C LYS A 234 3.77 22.03 30.18
N LEU A 235 3.54 20.74 29.96
CA LEU A 235 4.49 19.68 30.34
C LEU A 235 5.86 19.81 29.64
N ALA A 236 5.88 20.26 28.37
CA ALA A 236 7.12 20.51 27.64
C ALA A 236 7.91 21.70 28.23
N MET A 237 7.22 22.79 28.58
CA MET A 237 7.83 23.96 29.25
C MET A 237 8.40 23.62 30.62
N GLU A 238 7.81 22.66 31.34
CA GLU A 238 8.30 22.19 32.64
C GLU A 238 9.56 21.31 32.52
N ARG A 239 9.71 20.57 31.41
CA ARG A 239 10.85 19.67 31.18
C ARG A 239 12.08 20.35 30.58
N ASP A 240 11.89 21.41 29.79
CA ASP A 240 12.98 22.10 29.11
C ASP A 240 12.74 23.62 29.10
N SER A 241 13.47 24.35 29.95
CA SER A 241 13.30 25.81 30.11
C SER A 241 13.78 26.61 28.89
N SER A 242 14.51 25.97 27.97
CA SER A 242 15.08 26.61 26.78
C SER A 242 14.15 26.55 25.54
N PHE A 243 13.10 25.72 25.54
CA PHE A 243 12.31 25.45 24.33
C PHE A 243 10.89 26.05 24.41
N LYS A 244 10.72 27.27 23.88
CA LYS A 244 9.41 27.92 23.74
C LYS A 244 8.66 27.35 22.54
N GLN A 245 8.01 26.20 22.71
CA GLN A 245 7.19 25.59 21.67
C GLN A 245 5.94 26.44 21.36
N MET A 246 5.72 26.80 20.09
CA MET A 246 4.57 27.61 19.67
C MET A 246 3.28 26.78 19.59
N GLU A 247 2.13 27.46 19.71
CA GLU A 247 0.82 26.83 19.51
C GLU A 247 0.73 26.28 18.08
N GLY A 248 0.24 25.05 17.92
CA GLY A 248 0.19 24.42 16.61
C GLY A 248 1.51 23.79 16.16
N GLU A 249 2.54 23.67 17.02
CA GLU A 249 3.78 22.91 16.68
C GLU A 249 3.74 21.43 17.10
N LEU A 250 2.90 21.03 18.06
CA LEU A 250 2.78 19.64 18.53
C LEU A 250 1.74 18.83 17.73
N SER A 251 2.19 17.72 17.12
CA SER A 251 1.31 16.77 16.43
C SER A 251 0.53 15.93 17.43
N THR A 252 -0.79 16.16 17.54
CA THR A 252 -1.74 15.19 18.10
C THR A 252 -3.10 15.35 17.43
N ASP A 253 -3.18 14.94 16.17
CA ASP A 253 -4.44 15.05 15.42
C ASP A 253 -5.22 13.73 15.37
N GLU A 254 -4.57 12.57 15.50
CA GLU A 254 -5.30 11.28 15.51
C GLU A 254 -6.24 11.14 16.71
N SER A 255 -7.47 10.69 16.43
CA SER A 255 -8.45 10.33 17.45
C SER A 255 -8.21 8.90 17.94
N ASP A 256 -8.29 8.66 19.25
CA ASP A 256 -8.14 7.33 19.86
C ASP A 256 -9.16 6.30 19.29
N SER A 257 -10.31 6.78 18.80
CA SER A 257 -11.33 5.94 18.12
C SER A 257 -10.95 5.53 16.69
N GLU A 258 -10.23 6.38 15.96
CA GLU A 258 -9.78 6.10 14.59
C GLU A 258 -8.65 5.06 14.62
N SER A 259 -7.72 5.21 15.57
CA SER A 259 -6.61 4.27 15.78
C SER A 259 -7.11 2.85 16.12
N THR A 260 -8.06 2.73 17.04
CA THR A 260 -8.58 1.41 17.47
C THR A 260 -9.37 0.67 16.38
N ALA A 261 -10.17 1.39 15.58
CA ALA A 261 -10.90 0.79 14.45
C ALA A 261 -9.95 0.30 13.34
N TYR A 262 -8.91 1.09 13.06
CA TYR A 262 -7.85 0.71 12.14
C TYR A 262 -7.10 -0.53 12.63
N GLU A 263 -6.63 -0.54 13.88
CA GLU A 263 -5.88 -1.66 14.48
C GLU A 263 -6.69 -2.97 14.45
N SER A 264 -7.99 -2.92 14.72
CA SER A 264 -8.86 -4.10 14.66
C SER A 264 -8.96 -4.65 13.24
N THR A 265 -9.20 -3.78 12.25
CA THR A 265 -9.35 -4.19 10.84
C THR A 265 -8.02 -4.68 10.27
N HIS A 266 -6.91 -4.03 10.62
CA HIS A 266 -5.56 -4.43 10.24
C HIS A 266 -5.21 -5.81 10.80
N SER A 267 -5.52 -6.06 12.08
CA SER A 267 -5.28 -7.36 12.72
C SER A 267 -6.07 -8.50 12.04
N GLN A 268 -7.33 -8.25 11.68
CA GLN A 268 -8.15 -9.22 10.93
C GLN A 268 -7.56 -9.51 9.54
N LEU A 269 -7.02 -8.49 8.87
CA LEU A 269 -6.37 -8.65 7.57
C LEU A 269 -5.13 -9.52 7.67
N LEU A 270 -4.30 -9.32 8.70
CA LEU A 270 -3.11 -10.14 8.95
C LEU A 270 -3.49 -11.59 9.27
N GLU A 271 -4.56 -11.84 10.03
CA GLU A 271 -5.05 -13.20 10.30
C GLU A 271 -5.50 -13.91 9.01
N VAL A 272 -6.16 -13.20 8.11
CA VAL A 272 -6.51 -13.74 6.78
C VAL A 272 -5.24 -14.01 5.97
N ALA A 273 -4.24 -13.14 6.06
CA ALA A 273 -2.98 -13.30 5.35
C ALA A 273 -2.22 -14.57 5.74
N GLU A 274 -2.25 -14.94 7.02
CA GLU A 274 -1.58 -16.15 7.52
C GLU A 274 -2.22 -17.44 6.99
N LYS A 275 -3.51 -17.43 6.68
CA LYS A 275 -4.26 -18.61 6.22
C LYS A 275 -4.12 -18.88 4.72
N ILE A 276 -3.42 -18.04 3.97
CA ILE A 276 -3.38 -18.08 2.50
C ILE A 276 -2.75 -19.35 1.94
N PHE A 277 -1.72 -19.87 2.61
CA PHE A 277 -1.05 -21.11 2.19
C PHE A 277 -1.54 -22.34 2.96
N SER A 278 -2.64 -22.24 3.70
CA SER A 278 -3.16 -23.37 4.50
C SER A 278 -3.56 -24.58 3.64
N ASP A 279 -3.98 -24.35 2.40
CA ASP A 279 -4.34 -25.40 1.45
C ASP A 279 -3.13 -25.96 0.66
N ALA A 280 -1.94 -25.38 0.83
CA ALA A 280 -0.72 -25.82 0.18
C ALA A 280 -0.01 -26.89 1.03
N ALA A 281 0.70 -27.82 0.37
CA ALA A 281 1.57 -28.74 1.10
C ALA A 281 2.66 -27.95 1.85
N GLU A 282 3.06 -28.42 3.02
CA GLU A 282 3.98 -27.70 3.92
C GLU A 282 5.27 -27.25 3.24
N GLU A 283 5.80 -28.10 2.35
CA GLU A 283 6.98 -27.86 1.54
C GLU A 283 6.89 -26.68 0.54
N PHE A 284 5.68 -26.24 0.23
CA PHE A 284 5.40 -25.06 -0.60
C PHE A 284 4.71 -23.94 0.18
N ALA A 285 4.28 -24.18 1.42
CA ALA A 285 3.68 -23.15 2.27
C ALA A 285 4.74 -22.32 2.98
N GLN A 286 5.86 -22.95 3.37
CA GLN A 286 6.92 -22.32 4.16
C GLN A 286 8.00 -21.72 3.26
N PHE A 287 8.20 -20.41 3.35
CA PHE A 287 9.21 -19.72 2.53
C PHE A 287 10.64 -20.25 2.76
N SER A 288 10.99 -20.58 4.01
CA SER A 288 12.29 -21.14 4.36
C SER A 288 12.60 -22.44 3.61
N VAL A 289 11.62 -23.36 3.53
CA VAL A 289 11.76 -24.64 2.83
C VAL A 289 11.93 -24.44 1.32
N VAL A 290 11.18 -23.48 0.76
CA VAL A 290 11.29 -23.14 -0.66
C VAL A 290 12.68 -22.57 -0.96
N VAL A 291 13.15 -21.60 -0.18
CA VAL A 291 14.49 -21.01 -0.34
C VAL A 291 15.57 -22.08 -0.23
N GLU A 292 15.49 -22.96 0.78
CA GLU A 292 16.46 -24.06 0.98
C GLU A 292 16.54 -24.99 -0.24
N ARG A 293 15.41 -25.32 -0.87
CA ARG A 293 15.39 -26.18 -2.07
C ARG A 293 16.09 -25.53 -3.26
N PHE A 294 15.85 -24.24 -3.50
CA PHE A 294 16.52 -23.51 -4.60
C PHE A 294 17.99 -23.27 -4.30
N ASP A 295 18.35 -23.00 -3.05
CA ASP A 295 19.74 -22.85 -2.62
C ASP A 295 20.52 -24.16 -2.80
N ARG A 296 19.94 -25.29 -2.39
CA ARG A 296 20.50 -26.62 -2.63
C ARG A 296 20.62 -26.93 -4.12
N TRP A 297 19.61 -26.56 -4.93
CA TRP A 297 19.68 -26.75 -6.38
C TRP A 297 20.84 -25.95 -6.99
N LYS A 298 21.02 -24.70 -6.58
CA LYS A 298 22.14 -23.85 -7.00
C LYS A 298 23.50 -24.46 -6.62
N LYS A 299 23.63 -24.98 -5.39
CA LYS A 299 24.87 -25.59 -4.86
C LYS A 299 25.21 -26.93 -5.52
N ASP A 300 24.25 -27.87 -5.54
CA ASP A 300 24.50 -29.26 -5.93
C ASP A 300 24.41 -29.46 -7.46
N TYR A 301 23.62 -28.63 -8.17
CA TYR A 301 23.40 -28.77 -9.62
C TYR A 301 23.46 -27.42 -10.37
N ALA A 302 24.51 -26.64 -10.12
CA ALA A 302 24.74 -25.31 -10.69
C ALA A 302 24.54 -25.21 -12.21
N LEU A 303 25.01 -26.21 -12.98
CA LEU A 303 24.84 -26.23 -14.44
C LEU A 303 23.36 -26.23 -14.85
N SER A 304 22.57 -27.13 -14.25
CA SER A 304 21.14 -27.22 -14.55
C SER A 304 20.37 -25.99 -14.09
N TYR A 305 20.77 -25.40 -12.95
CA TYR A 305 20.18 -24.16 -12.43
C TYR A 305 20.40 -23.00 -13.43
N ARG A 306 21.62 -22.88 -13.96
CA ARG A 306 21.97 -21.87 -14.96
C ARG A 306 21.26 -22.11 -16.30
N GLU A 307 21.26 -23.35 -16.79
CA GLU A 307 20.61 -23.71 -18.06
C GLU A 307 19.09 -23.53 -18.03
N ALA A 308 18.47 -23.67 -16.86
CA ALA A 308 17.05 -23.38 -16.64
C ALA A 308 16.75 -21.88 -16.44
N TYR A 309 17.76 -21.01 -16.54
CA TYR A 309 17.63 -19.56 -16.31
C TYR A 309 16.98 -19.24 -14.96
N MET A 310 17.33 -20.01 -13.93
CA MET A 310 16.67 -19.89 -12.63
C MET A 310 16.91 -18.55 -11.96
N SER A 311 18.06 -17.91 -12.17
CA SER A 311 18.34 -16.58 -11.61
C SER A 311 17.33 -15.52 -12.05
N LEU A 312 16.77 -15.63 -13.26
CA LEU A 312 15.72 -14.75 -13.77
C LEU A 312 14.33 -15.08 -13.20
N SER A 313 14.13 -16.33 -12.76
CA SER A 313 12.83 -16.86 -12.33
C SER A 313 12.65 -16.80 -10.81
N VAL A 314 13.73 -16.93 -10.05
CA VAL A 314 13.73 -16.96 -8.59
C VAL A 314 13.05 -15.74 -7.95
N PRO A 315 13.32 -14.49 -8.36
CA PRO A 315 12.60 -13.33 -7.84
C PRO A 315 11.08 -13.44 -8.00
N ALA A 316 10.60 -13.97 -9.13
CA ALA A 316 9.17 -14.17 -9.39
C ALA A 316 8.58 -15.29 -8.52
N ILE A 317 9.35 -16.34 -8.24
CA ILE A 317 8.95 -17.46 -7.37
C ILE A 317 8.88 -17.01 -5.91
N PHE A 318 9.80 -16.17 -5.45
CA PHE A 318 9.86 -15.68 -4.07
C PHE A 318 8.87 -14.54 -3.80
N SER A 319 8.50 -13.79 -4.84
CA SER A 319 7.60 -12.63 -4.75
C SER A 319 6.32 -12.86 -3.93
N PRO A 320 5.57 -13.96 -4.05
CA PRO A 320 4.34 -14.17 -3.27
C PRO A 320 4.58 -14.24 -1.76
N TYR A 321 5.68 -14.86 -1.31
CA TYR A 321 6.02 -14.98 0.11
C TYR A 321 6.48 -13.64 0.67
N VAL A 322 7.36 -12.96 -0.06
CA VAL A 322 7.88 -11.64 0.30
C VAL A 322 6.72 -10.63 0.37
N ARG A 323 5.80 -10.65 -0.60
CA ARG A 323 4.60 -9.79 -0.57
C ARG A 323 3.74 -10.00 0.66
N LEU A 324 3.58 -11.24 1.11
CA LEU A 324 2.77 -11.56 2.30
C LEU A 324 3.42 -11.07 3.58
N GLU A 325 4.74 -11.23 3.69
CA GLU A 325 5.45 -10.72 4.86
C GLU A 325 5.51 -9.19 4.87
N LEU A 326 5.69 -8.56 3.71
CA LEU A 326 5.64 -7.10 3.54
C LEU A 326 4.27 -6.48 3.85
N LEU A 327 3.18 -7.26 3.98
CA LEU A 327 1.91 -6.73 4.50
C LEU A 327 2.04 -6.22 5.95
N LYS A 328 3.04 -6.70 6.69
CA LYS A 328 3.35 -6.27 8.05
C LYS A 328 4.18 -4.99 8.08
N TRP A 329 4.72 -4.55 6.95
CA TRP A 329 5.56 -3.36 6.89
C TRP A 329 4.69 -2.12 6.74
N ASP A 330 4.58 -1.33 7.82
CA ASP A 330 3.97 0.01 7.80
C ASP A 330 5.06 1.09 7.82
N PRO A 331 5.49 1.61 6.65
CA PRO A 331 6.60 2.56 6.56
C PRO A 331 6.31 3.94 7.15
N LEU A 332 5.08 4.22 7.59
CA LEU A 332 4.68 5.54 8.10
C LEU A 332 4.44 5.55 9.62
N HIS A 333 4.17 4.42 10.26
CA HIS A 333 3.72 4.41 11.67
C HIS A 333 4.57 3.55 12.60
N GLU A 334 5.27 2.54 12.07
CA GLU A 334 6.10 1.61 12.83
C GLU A 334 7.58 1.84 12.57
N ASP A 335 8.42 1.61 13.59
CA ASP A 335 9.88 1.72 13.49
C ASP A 335 10.53 0.44 12.94
N ALA A 336 9.72 -0.60 12.70
CA ALA A 336 10.16 -1.84 12.12
C ALA A 336 10.45 -1.65 10.63
N ASP A 337 11.72 -1.78 10.25
CA ASP A 337 12.08 -1.89 8.84
C ASP A 337 11.84 -3.32 8.31
N PHE A 338 11.93 -3.50 7.00
CA PHE A 338 11.81 -4.84 6.42
C PHE A 338 13.12 -5.66 6.51
N ILE A 339 14.21 -5.12 7.06
CA ILE A 339 15.51 -5.81 7.17
C ILE A 339 15.39 -6.93 8.21
N ASP A 340 14.67 -6.66 9.29
CA ASP A 340 14.42 -7.61 10.39
C ASP A 340 13.41 -8.72 10.02
N MET A 341 12.80 -8.65 8.83
CA MET A 341 11.85 -9.66 8.36
C MET A 341 12.56 -10.96 7.95
N LYS A 342 11.85 -12.09 8.11
CA LYS A 342 12.39 -13.42 7.84
C LYS A 342 12.81 -13.56 6.39
N TRP A 343 12.01 -13.06 5.44
CA TRP A 343 12.35 -13.14 4.03
C TRP A 343 13.71 -12.50 3.71
N HIS A 344 14.04 -11.36 4.34
CA HIS A 344 15.28 -10.65 4.06
C HIS A 344 16.49 -11.45 4.59
N SER A 345 16.41 -11.94 5.84
CA SER A 345 17.46 -12.78 6.43
C SER A 345 17.70 -14.10 5.66
N LEU A 346 16.64 -14.74 5.15
CA LEU A 346 16.74 -15.96 4.35
C LEU A 346 17.44 -15.71 3.02
N LEU A 347 17.09 -14.63 2.33
CA LEU A 347 17.67 -14.31 1.03
C LEU A 347 19.08 -13.73 1.13
N PHE A 348 19.43 -13.08 2.24
CA PHE A 348 20.78 -12.56 2.47
C PHE A 348 21.84 -13.68 2.49
N ASN A 349 21.43 -14.89 2.89
CA ASN A 349 22.28 -16.07 2.94
C ASN A 349 22.16 -16.96 1.68
N TYR A 350 21.32 -16.60 0.72
CA TYR A 350 21.08 -17.37 -0.49
C TYR A 350 22.34 -17.46 -1.37
N GLY A 351 22.69 -18.68 -1.81
CA GLY A 351 23.84 -18.92 -2.67
C GLY A 351 25.20 -18.78 -1.97
N ARG A 352 25.25 -18.50 -0.66
CA ARG A 352 26.50 -18.42 0.09
C ARG A 352 26.97 -19.81 0.56
N PRO A 353 28.26 -20.14 0.40
CA PRO A 353 28.83 -21.35 1.00
C PRO A 353 28.83 -21.21 2.52
N GLU A 354 28.44 -22.27 3.23
CA GLU A 354 28.42 -22.29 4.71
C GLU A 354 29.84 -22.22 5.32
N ASP A 355 30.86 -22.64 4.56
CA ASP A 355 32.26 -22.60 4.96
C ASP A 355 32.96 -21.35 4.40
N GLU A 356 33.14 -20.31 5.24
CA GLU A 356 33.93 -19.11 4.93
C GLU A 356 35.41 -19.39 4.60
N THR A 357 35.88 -20.64 4.72
CA THR A 357 37.28 -21.06 4.53
C THR A 357 37.63 -21.53 3.12
N LYS A 358 36.68 -21.55 2.19
CA LYS A 358 36.93 -21.88 0.77
C LYS A 358 36.41 -20.79 -0.17
N SER A 359 36.69 -19.53 0.11
CA SER A 359 36.70 -18.51 -0.92
C SER A 359 37.84 -18.81 -1.89
N SER A 360 37.55 -19.59 -2.94
CA SER A 360 38.41 -19.60 -4.11
C SER A 360 38.46 -18.17 -4.66
N GLU A 361 39.61 -17.53 -4.57
CA GLU A 361 39.94 -16.18 -5.08
C GLU A 361 39.86 -16.11 -6.63
N GLY A 362 38.84 -16.72 -7.25
CA GLY A 362 38.73 -16.87 -8.71
C GLY A 362 37.34 -16.69 -9.30
N ASP A 363 36.29 -16.46 -8.50
CA ASP A 363 34.93 -16.19 -9.02
C ASP A 363 34.31 -14.97 -8.33
N THR A 364 35.02 -13.85 -8.38
CA THR A 364 34.49 -12.54 -8.00
C THR A 364 34.18 -11.77 -9.27
N GLY A 365 32.92 -11.78 -9.70
CA GLY A 365 32.49 -10.95 -10.80
C GLY A 365 31.00 -10.68 -10.85
N ASP A 366 30.18 -11.73 -10.91
CA ASP A 366 28.76 -11.54 -11.24
C ASP A 366 27.94 -12.77 -10.79
N ASP A 367 27.69 -12.91 -9.48
CA ASP A 367 26.64 -13.83 -9.06
C ASP A 367 25.31 -13.29 -9.60
N ALA A 368 24.73 -13.99 -10.58
CA ALA A 368 23.49 -13.60 -11.23
C ALA A 368 22.31 -13.45 -10.25
N ASP A 369 22.42 -14.03 -9.05
CA ASP A 369 21.44 -13.95 -7.97
C ASP A 369 21.75 -12.88 -6.91
N ALA A 370 22.90 -12.19 -6.99
CA ALA A 370 23.27 -11.14 -6.02
C ALA A 370 22.24 -10.01 -5.96
N ASN A 371 21.50 -9.80 -7.07
CA ASN A 371 20.49 -8.77 -7.19
C ASN A 371 19.07 -9.21 -6.80
N ILE A 372 18.88 -10.43 -6.26
CA ILE A 372 17.54 -10.90 -5.86
C ILE A 372 16.87 -9.94 -4.87
N ILE A 373 17.59 -9.51 -3.81
CA ILE A 373 17.02 -8.60 -2.81
C ILE A 373 16.74 -7.22 -3.43
N PRO A 374 17.71 -6.54 -4.08
CA PRO A 374 17.44 -5.30 -4.83
C PRO A 374 16.22 -5.38 -5.76
N GLU A 375 16.11 -6.43 -6.56
CA GLU A 375 15.02 -6.62 -7.51
C GLU A 375 13.66 -6.78 -6.80
N LEU A 376 13.62 -7.52 -5.70
CA LEU A 376 12.42 -7.66 -4.88
C LEU A 376 12.04 -6.35 -4.20
N VAL A 377 13.01 -5.59 -3.67
CA VAL A 377 12.77 -4.27 -3.07
C VAL A 377 12.19 -3.31 -4.12
N GLU A 378 12.78 -3.28 -5.32
CA GLU A 378 12.30 -2.45 -6.43
C GLU A 378 10.89 -2.84 -6.89
N LYS A 379 10.60 -4.14 -7.02
CA LYS A 379 9.31 -4.61 -7.53
C LYS A 379 8.20 -4.64 -6.48
N LEU A 380 8.54 -4.71 -5.18
CA LEU A 380 7.57 -5.00 -4.11
C LEU A 380 7.52 -3.90 -3.05
N ALA A 381 8.66 -3.48 -2.51
CA ALA A 381 8.72 -2.50 -1.43
C ALA A 381 8.53 -1.06 -1.94
N ILE A 382 9.18 -0.67 -3.04
CA ILE A 382 9.00 0.66 -3.65
C ILE A 382 7.52 0.96 -3.96
N PRO A 383 6.74 0.08 -4.63
CA PRO A 383 5.33 0.35 -4.89
C PRO A 383 4.47 0.53 -3.64
N ILE A 384 4.82 -0.14 -2.53
CA ILE A 384 4.15 0.06 -1.23
C ILE A 384 4.48 1.46 -0.73
N LEU A 385 5.77 1.81 -0.62
CA LEU A 385 6.20 3.13 -0.15
C LEU A 385 5.64 4.26 -1.02
N HIS A 386 5.64 4.09 -2.34
CA HIS A 386 5.09 5.06 -3.28
C HIS A 386 3.62 5.34 -2.98
N HIS A 387 2.82 4.28 -2.82
CA HIS A 387 1.41 4.43 -2.48
C HIS A 387 1.21 5.12 -1.12
N GLN A 388 2.01 4.74 -0.12
CA GLN A 388 1.94 5.34 1.21
C GLN A 388 2.27 6.84 1.17
N LEU A 389 3.34 7.26 0.49
CA LEU A 389 3.68 8.67 0.31
C LEU A 389 2.64 9.44 -0.53
N ALA A 390 2.13 8.81 -1.60
CA ALA A 390 1.21 9.44 -2.54
C ALA A 390 -0.18 9.67 -1.94
N TYR A 391 -0.67 8.80 -1.05
CA TYR A 391 -2.06 8.82 -0.60
C TYR A 391 -2.23 8.83 0.92
N CYS A 392 -1.32 8.22 1.68
CA CYS A 392 -1.55 7.95 3.10
C CYS A 392 -0.77 8.87 4.05
N TRP A 393 0.39 9.37 3.64
CA TRP A 393 1.29 10.16 4.47
C TRP A 393 0.65 11.48 4.94
N ASP A 394 0.62 11.74 6.26
CA ASP A 394 0.29 13.05 6.79
C ASP A 394 1.55 13.94 6.88
N ILE A 395 1.63 14.90 5.96
CA ILE A 395 2.76 15.83 5.83
C ILE A 395 2.88 16.75 7.07
N LEU A 396 1.79 16.96 7.81
CA LEU A 396 1.80 17.74 9.05
C LEU A 396 2.16 16.89 10.28
N SER A 397 2.28 15.58 10.13
CA SER A 397 2.74 14.65 11.16
C SER A 397 4.25 14.52 11.12
N THR A 398 4.94 15.14 12.09
CA THR A 398 6.40 15.03 12.21
C THR A 398 6.84 13.59 12.49
N ARG A 399 6.01 12.79 13.16
CA ARG A 399 6.30 11.38 13.43
C ARG A 399 6.29 10.59 12.12
N GLU A 400 5.22 10.66 11.35
CA GLU A 400 5.15 9.97 10.05
C GLU A 400 6.19 10.49 9.07
N THR A 401 6.48 11.79 9.07
CA THR A 401 7.56 12.34 8.22
C THR A 401 8.91 11.71 8.55
N LYS A 402 9.23 11.47 9.82
CA LYS A 402 10.48 10.78 10.20
C LYS A 402 10.50 9.33 9.72
N PHE A 403 9.40 8.61 9.87
CA PHE A 403 9.29 7.23 9.38
C PHE A 403 9.38 7.17 7.85
N ALA A 404 8.68 8.06 7.14
CA ALA A 404 8.77 8.22 5.70
C ALA A 404 10.21 8.48 5.21
N VAL A 405 10.95 9.36 5.89
CA VAL A 405 12.38 9.60 5.62
C VAL A 405 13.22 8.35 5.88
N SER A 406 12.96 7.62 6.97
CA SER A 406 13.65 6.36 7.27
C SER A 406 13.41 5.31 6.17
N ALA A 407 12.15 5.10 5.79
CA ALA A 407 11.75 4.16 4.75
C ALA A 407 12.31 4.52 3.37
N MET A 408 12.41 5.82 3.04
CA MET A 408 13.04 6.28 1.80
C MET A 408 14.55 5.99 1.80
N ASN A 409 15.26 6.27 2.90
CA ASN A 409 16.69 5.95 3.01
C ASN A 409 16.95 4.44 2.96
N LEU A 410 16.07 3.65 3.58
CA LEU A 410 16.13 2.19 3.53
C LEU A 410 16.12 1.69 2.08
N VAL A 411 15.14 2.13 1.29
CA VAL A 411 15.00 1.72 -0.11
C VAL A 411 16.15 2.23 -1.01
N ILE A 412 16.62 3.46 -0.79
CA ILE A 412 17.79 4.03 -1.50
C ILE A 412 19.05 3.16 -1.28
N GLY A 413 19.14 2.47 -0.14
CA GLY A 413 20.24 1.55 0.14
C GLY A 413 20.27 0.30 -0.76
N TYR A 414 19.16 -0.07 -1.40
CA TYR A 414 19.04 -1.29 -2.21
C TYR A 414 19.03 -1.05 -3.72
N VAL A 415 18.58 0.11 -4.18
CA VAL A 415 18.30 0.37 -5.61
C VAL A 415 19.19 1.48 -6.13
N ASP A 416 19.67 1.35 -7.37
CA ASP A 416 20.46 2.41 -8.01
C ASP A 416 19.67 3.73 -8.08
N LEU A 417 20.39 4.83 -7.86
CA LEU A 417 19.86 6.19 -7.91
C LEU A 417 19.28 6.55 -9.28
N SER A 418 19.69 5.83 -10.33
CA SER A 418 19.19 5.95 -11.70
C SER A 418 17.85 5.24 -11.95
N SER A 419 17.34 4.47 -10.99
CA SER A 419 16.08 3.73 -11.16
C SER A 419 14.90 4.68 -11.38
N SER A 420 14.10 4.38 -12.41
CA SER A 420 12.85 5.08 -12.68
C SER A 420 11.89 5.02 -11.49
N ALA A 421 11.86 3.91 -10.75
CA ALA A 421 10.97 3.71 -9.61
C ALA A 421 11.34 4.65 -8.44
N LEU A 422 12.65 4.86 -8.21
CA LEU A 422 13.11 5.84 -7.22
C LEU A 422 12.84 7.28 -7.70
N GLY A 423 13.02 7.57 -8.99
CA GLY A 423 12.67 8.85 -9.57
C GLY A 423 11.19 9.20 -9.40
N GLU A 424 10.28 8.23 -9.59
CA GLU A 424 8.85 8.37 -9.33
C GLU A 424 8.55 8.66 -7.84
N LEU A 425 9.22 7.95 -6.91
CA LEU A 425 9.10 8.23 -5.47
C LEU A 425 9.48 9.67 -5.12
N VAL A 426 10.59 10.16 -5.65
CA VAL A 426 11.06 11.54 -5.41
C VAL A 426 10.08 12.55 -6.01
N ASN A 427 9.50 12.27 -7.18
CA ASN A 427 8.49 13.13 -7.79
C ASN A 427 7.23 13.21 -6.93
N VAL A 428 6.70 12.08 -6.46
CA VAL A 428 5.55 12.06 -5.54
C VAL A 428 5.82 12.85 -4.27
N LEU A 429 6.99 12.67 -3.66
CA LEU A 429 7.41 13.41 -2.49
C LEU A 429 7.37 14.93 -2.74
N ARG A 430 7.99 15.39 -3.83
CA ARG A 430 8.02 16.81 -4.21
C ARG A 430 6.60 17.36 -4.41
N ASP A 431 5.78 16.66 -5.19
CA ASP A 431 4.43 17.12 -5.54
C ASP A 431 3.54 17.19 -4.29
N ARG A 432 3.67 16.23 -3.38
CA ARG A 432 2.99 16.21 -2.08
C ARG A 432 3.41 17.39 -1.20
N LEU A 433 4.71 17.68 -1.09
CA LEU A 433 5.23 18.82 -0.32
C LEU A 433 4.74 20.16 -0.89
N THR A 434 4.88 20.37 -2.21
CA THR A 434 4.40 21.59 -2.87
C THR A 434 2.89 21.76 -2.69
N LYS A 435 2.10 20.69 -2.83
CA LYS A 435 0.65 20.74 -2.58
C LYS A 435 0.33 21.13 -1.14
N ALA A 436 1.03 20.58 -0.15
CA ALA A 436 0.81 20.93 1.25
C ALA A 436 1.11 22.41 1.54
N VAL A 437 2.14 22.97 0.93
CA VAL A 437 2.45 24.42 1.03
C VAL A 437 1.36 25.24 0.35
N ALA A 438 0.90 24.84 -0.85
CA ALA A 438 -0.16 25.53 -1.58
C ALA A 438 -1.49 25.56 -0.78
N ASP A 439 -1.88 24.43 -0.19
CA ASP A 439 -3.12 24.28 0.58
C ASP A 439 -3.04 24.94 1.98
N LEU A 440 -1.84 25.32 2.44
CA LEU A 440 -1.66 25.97 3.72
C LEU A 440 -2.17 27.42 3.69
N ILE A 441 -3.05 27.74 4.63
CA ILE A 441 -3.58 29.08 4.87
C ILE A 441 -3.04 29.60 6.20
N VAL A 442 -2.28 30.69 6.16
CA VAL A 442 -1.80 31.42 7.36
C VAL A 442 -2.50 32.79 7.37
N PRO A 443 -3.32 33.10 8.40
CA PRO A 443 -4.01 34.39 8.45
C PRO A 443 -3.04 35.57 8.61
N THR A 444 -3.23 36.62 7.83
CA THR A 444 -2.46 37.88 7.87
C THR A 444 -3.22 39.00 8.58
N TRP A 445 -3.87 38.67 9.70
CA TRP A 445 -4.66 39.64 10.48
C TRP A 445 -3.76 40.64 11.20
N SER A 446 -4.18 41.91 11.25
CA SER A 446 -3.39 42.96 11.92
C SER A 446 -3.46 42.85 13.45
N PRO A 447 -2.49 43.41 14.21
CA PRO A 447 -2.54 43.41 15.68
C PRO A 447 -3.81 44.04 16.27
N LEU A 448 -4.39 45.04 15.60
CA LEU A 448 -5.64 45.67 16.02
C LEU A 448 -6.84 44.74 15.82
N GLU A 449 -6.88 44.01 14.71
CA GLU A 449 -7.92 43.02 14.42
C GLU A 449 -7.86 41.84 15.40
N MET A 450 -6.65 41.35 15.66
CA MET A 450 -6.41 40.28 16.65
C MET A 450 -6.77 40.69 18.08
N LYS A 451 -6.68 41.99 18.40
CA LYS A 451 -7.12 42.53 19.70
C LYS A 451 -8.64 42.71 19.76
N ALA A 452 -9.28 43.05 18.64
CA ALA A 452 -10.73 43.29 18.58
C ALA A 452 -11.56 42.01 18.53
N VAL A 453 -11.02 40.92 17.99
CA VAL A 453 -11.73 39.65 17.80
C VAL A 453 -11.26 38.60 18.81
N PRO A 454 -12.15 38.05 19.65
CA PRO A 454 -11.81 36.96 20.56
C PRO A 454 -11.22 35.75 19.82
N ASN A 455 -10.20 35.11 20.41
CA ASN A 455 -9.51 33.93 19.87
C ASN A 455 -8.75 34.13 18.53
N ALA A 456 -8.85 35.27 17.85
CA ALA A 456 -8.15 35.50 16.58
C ALA A 456 -6.63 35.39 16.71
N ALA A 457 -6.03 36.04 17.72
CA ALA A 457 -4.59 35.93 17.99
C ALA A 457 -4.13 34.48 18.19
N ARG A 458 -4.96 33.69 18.88
CA ARG A 458 -4.68 32.27 19.17
C ARG A 458 -4.71 31.44 17.89
N VAL A 459 -5.74 31.59 17.06
CA VAL A 459 -5.86 30.84 15.81
C VAL A 459 -4.78 31.25 14.82
N ALA A 460 -4.45 32.54 14.72
CA ALA A 460 -3.31 33.00 13.92
C ALA A 460 -2.00 32.34 14.40
N ALA A 461 -1.74 32.33 15.72
CA ALA A 461 -0.56 31.66 16.29
C ALA A 461 -0.55 30.15 16.00
N TYR A 462 -1.69 29.47 16.14
CA TYR A 462 -1.83 28.05 15.80
C TYR A 462 -1.47 27.78 14.33
N ARG A 463 -2.02 28.56 13.39
CA ARG A 463 -1.76 28.39 11.95
C ARG A 463 -0.32 28.69 11.58
N PHE A 464 0.29 29.67 12.23
CA PHE A 464 1.72 29.93 12.11
C PHE A 464 2.57 28.78 12.68
N GLY A 465 2.21 28.22 13.83
CA GLY A 465 2.90 27.02 14.35
C GLY A 465 2.77 25.81 13.41
N VAL A 466 1.64 25.66 12.72
CA VAL A 466 1.47 24.64 11.67
C VAL A 466 2.41 24.91 10.49
N SER A 467 2.59 26.17 10.06
CA SER A 467 3.55 26.51 8.99
C SER A 467 4.98 26.22 9.41
N VAL A 468 5.36 26.53 10.66
CA VAL A 468 6.69 26.22 11.21
C VAL A 468 6.89 24.71 11.33
N ARG A 469 5.86 23.96 11.70
CA ARG A 469 5.92 22.48 11.71
C ARG A 469 6.11 21.93 10.31
N LEU A 470 5.37 22.43 9.32
CA LEU A 470 5.52 22.03 7.92
C LEU A 470 6.93 22.33 7.42
N LEU A 471 7.46 23.51 7.72
CA LEU A 471 8.85 23.89 7.41
C LEU A 471 9.83 22.87 8.00
N ARG A 472 9.70 22.54 9.29
CA ARG A 472 10.53 21.53 9.95
C ARG A 472 10.44 20.18 9.25
N ASN A 473 9.23 19.76 8.88
CA ASN A 473 9.00 18.49 8.20
C ASN A 473 9.62 18.49 6.78
N ILE A 474 9.55 19.59 6.02
CA ILE A 474 10.25 19.75 4.74
C ILE A 474 11.76 19.61 4.93
N CYS A 475 12.33 20.25 5.96
CA CYS A 475 13.77 20.19 6.23
C CYS A 475 14.30 18.80 6.62
N LEU A 476 13.43 17.87 7.05
CA LEU A 476 13.84 16.49 7.33
C LEU A 476 14.29 15.73 6.06
N TRP A 477 13.89 16.22 4.88
CA TRP A 477 14.24 15.61 3.59
C TRP A 477 15.57 16.09 3.01
N ASN A 478 16.41 16.81 3.79
CA ASN A 478 17.68 17.40 3.35
C ASN A 478 18.74 16.41 2.82
N LYS A 479 18.64 15.13 3.15
CA LYS A 479 19.53 14.08 2.65
C LYS A 479 18.99 13.37 1.40
N ILE A 480 17.74 13.62 1.04
CA ILE A 480 17.03 12.93 -0.05
C ILE A 480 16.76 13.91 -1.20
N LEU A 481 16.31 15.13 -0.89
CA LEU A 481 16.06 16.17 -1.87
C LEU A 481 17.27 17.09 -2.01
N ALA A 482 17.56 17.49 -3.25
CA ALA A 482 18.61 18.46 -3.53
C ALA A 482 18.31 19.81 -2.87
N MET A 483 19.34 20.47 -2.33
CA MET A 483 19.19 21.73 -1.58
C MET A 483 18.41 22.81 -2.34
N PRO A 484 18.62 23.06 -3.65
CA PRO A 484 17.84 24.08 -4.38
C PRO A 484 16.33 23.80 -4.42
N VAL A 485 15.94 22.52 -4.43
CA VAL A 485 14.51 22.12 -4.40
C VAL A 485 13.92 22.43 -3.03
N LEU A 486 14.66 22.14 -1.96
CA LEU A 486 14.24 22.44 -0.59
C LEU A 486 14.17 23.94 -0.34
N GLU A 487 15.15 24.71 -0.79
CA GLU A 487 15.15 26.17 -0.67
C GLU A 487 13.92 26.77 -1.35
N LYS A 488 13.58 26.31 -2.56
CA LYS A 488 12.38 26.75 -3.27
C LYS A 488 11.11 26.47 -2.47
N ILE A 489 10.90 25.24 -2.01
CA ILE A 489 9.65 24.87 -1.30
C ILE A 489 9.58 25.53 0.09
N ALA A 490 10.69 25.53 0.83
CA ALA A 490 10.75 25.99 2.21
C ALA A 490 10.81 27.52 2.34
N LEU A 491 11.66 28.18 1.55
CA LEU A 491 11.95 29.62 1.67
C LEU A 491 11.05 30.45 0.75
N ASP A 492 10.94 30.07 -0.52
CA ASP A 492 10.20 30.87 -1.50
C ASP A 492 8.69 30.63 -1.36
N GLU A 493 8.27 29.37 -1.44
CA GLU A 493 6.85 29.02 -1.46
C GLU A 493 6.19 29.13 -0.08
N LEU A 494 6.85 28.62 0.98
CA LEU A 494 6.28 28.60 2.33
C LEU A 494 6.56 29.89 3.12
N LEU A 495 7.83 30.22 3.40
CA LEU A 495 8.13 31.38 4.24
C LEU A 495 7.75 32.70 3.57
N SER A 496 8.30 32.97 2.38
CA SER A 496 8.05 34.22 1.65
C SER A 496 6.62 34.28 1.13
N GLY A 497 6.12 33.18 0.57
CA GLY A 497 4.79 33.13 -0.05
C GLY A 497 3.60 33.08 0.94
N LYS A 498 3.77 32.55 2.15
CA LYS A 498 2.66 32.37 3.11
C LYS A 498 2.79 33.13 4.43
N THR A 499 3.99 33.43 4.89
CA THR A 499 4.20 34.01 6.25
C THR A 499 4.67 35.46 6.27
N CYS A 500 5.30 35.93 5.19
CA CYS A 500 5.88 37.27 5.11
C CYS A 500 5.08 38.26 4.23
N SER A 501 3.89 37.89 3.75
CA SER A 501 3.06 38.72 2.84
C SER A 501 2.22 39.77 3.56
#